data_AF-A0AA50CRD7-F1
#
_entry.id   AF-A0AA50CRD7-F1
#
_cell.length_a   1.000
_cell.length_b   1.000
_cell.length_c   1.000
_cell.angle_alpha   90.00
_cell.angle_beta   90.00
_cell.angle_gamma   90.00
#
_symmetry.space_group_name_H-M   'P 1'
#
loop_
_entity.id
_entity.type
_entity.pdbx_description
1 polymer ?
#
loop_
_entity_poly.entity_id
_entity_poly.type
_entity_poly.pdbx_seq_one_letter_code
_entity_poly.pdbx_strand_id
1 'polypeptide(L)'
;MTLMTMPGKMRQDGQHTLLVMRDERRCQAVCIVDDGTIGDVTTKLGLIEAIASRKLADGELAFDGRVWITPADMPVPAAIS
;
A
#
# COMPACT_ATOMS: atom_id res chain seq x y z
N MET A 1 -2.19 -3.11 -14.49
CA MET A 1 -0.80 -3.05 -13.99
C MET A 1 -0.79 -3.72 -12.63
N THR A 2 0.19 -4.57 -12.33
CA THR A 2 0.23 -5.32 -11.07
C THR A 2 1.54 -5.04 -10.35
N LEU A 3 1.46 -4.32 -9.24
CA LEU A 3 2.56 -4.04 -8.35
C LEU A 3 2.72 -5.19 -7.34
N MET A 4 3.95 -5.67 -7.20
CA MET A 4 4.32 -6.68 -6.22
C MET A 4 5.39 -6.14 -5.28
N THR A 5 5.28 -6.44 -3.99
CA THR A 5 6.24 -6.02 -2.96
C THR A 5 7.59 -6.66 -3.23
N MET A 6 8.64 -5.83 -3.27
CA MET A 6 9.99 -6.36 -3.42
C MET A 6 10.48 -6.96 -2.09
N PRO A 7 10.98 -8.21 -2.07
CA PRO A 7 11.52 -8.82 -0.86
C PRO A 7 12.61 -7.96 -0.22
N GLY A 8 12.53 -7.77 1.10
CA GLY A 8 13.49 -6.98 1.87
C GLY A 8 13.46 -5.46 1.59
N LYS A 9 12.42 -4.95 0.91
CA LYS A 9 12.23 -3.52 0.63
C LYS A 9 11.04 -2.92 1.37
N MET A 10 10.78 -3.44 2.57
CA MET A 10 9.84 -2.88 3.54
C MET A 10 10.61 -2.20 4.65
N ARG A 11 10.16 -1.01 5.06
CA ARG A 11 10.72 -0.27 6.19
C ARG A 11 9.60 0.41 6.97
N GLN A 12 9.59 0.20 8.28
CA GLN A 12 8.78 1.01 9.18
C GLN A 12 9.52 2.34 9.45
N ASP A 13 8.79 3.44 9.38
CA ASP A 13 9.31 4.80 9.54
C ASP A 13 8.30 5.67 10.30
N GLY A 14 8.45 5.73 11.61
CA GLY A 14 7.53 6.45 12.49
C GLY A 14 6.09 5.90 12.38
N GLN A 15 5.17 6.76 11.96
CA GLN A 15 3.75 6.44 11.75
C GLN A 15 3.44 5.92 10.34
N HIS A 16 4.46 5.42 9.64
CA HIS A 16 4.30 4.90 8.28
C HIS A 16 5.04 3.59 8.07
N THR A 17 4.51 2.77 7.17
CA THR A 17 5.25 1.67 6.55
C THR A 17 5.51 2.01 5.09
N LEU A 18 6.78 2.05 4.72
CA LEU A 18 7.24 2.26 3.35
C LEU A 18 7.53 0.91 2.68
N LEU A 19 7.01 0.75 1.47
CA LEU A 19 7.27 -0.39 0.61
C LEU A 19 7.85 0.10 -0.72
N VAL A 20 8.78 -0.66 -1.27
CA VAL A 20 9.07 -0.59 -2.70
C VAL A 20 8.35 -1.75 -3.38
N MET A 21 7.45 -1.40 -4.30
CA MET A 21 6.80 -2.35 -5.17
C MET A 21 7.34 -2.23 -6.60
N ARG A 22 7.18 -3.29 -7.37
CA ARG A 22 7.63 -3.33 -8.76
C ARG A 22 6.58 -4.02 -9.63
N ASP A 23 6.37 -3.47 -10.82
CA ASP A 23 5.79 -4.19 -11.95
C ASP A 23 6.90 -4.53 -12.97
N GLU A 24 6.58 -5.15 -14.10
CA GLU A 24 7.59 -5.53 -15.11
C GLU A 24 8.47 -4.37 -15.62
N ARG A 25 8.05 -3.10 -15.45
CA ARG A 25 8.68 -1.95 -16.10
C ARG A 25 9.13 -0.85 -15.15
N ARG A 26 8.59 -0.78 -13.92
CA ARG A 26 8.74 0.36 -13.01
C ARG A 26 8.79 -0.08 -11.56
N CYS A 27 9.55 0.66 -10.77
CA CYS A 27 9.49 0.59 -9.31
C CYS A 27 8.61 1.73 -8.81
N GLN A 28 7.73 1.43 -7.86
CA GLN A 28 6.84 2.40 -7.23
C GLN A 28 7.04 2.36 -5.72
N ALA A 29 7.27 3.53 -5.12
CA ALA A 29 7.23 3.68 -3.67
C ALA A 29 5.77 3.76 -3.21
N VAL A 30 5.43 2.98 -2.18
CA VAL A 30 4.12 2.94 -1.55
C VAL A 30 4.28 3.30 -0.08
N CYS A 31 3.53 4.30 0.36
CA CYS A 31 3.49 4.77 1.73
C CYS A 31 2.17 4.32 2.37
N ILE A 32 2.25 3.61 3.48
CA ILE A 32 1.09 3.14 4.24
C ILE A 32 1.07 3.91 5.54
N VAL A 33 -0.06 4.53 5.86
CA VAL A 33 -0.26 5.17 7.16
C VAL A 33 -0.44 4.08 8.23
N ASP A 34 0.38 4.13 9.27
CA ASP A 34 0.27 3.30 10.45
C ASP A 34 -0.38 4.14 11.57
N ASP A 35 -1.71 4.20 11.54
CA ASP A 35 -2.55 4.85 12.55
C ASP A 35 -3.17 3.83 13.54
N GLY A 36 -2.76 2.56 13.46
CA GLY A 36 -3.36 1.45 14.19
C GLY A 36 -4.61 0.84 13.54
N THR A 37 -5.22 1.48 12.55
CA THR A 37 -6.43 0.97 11.86
C THR A 37 -6.07 -0.05 10.78
N ILE A 38 -4.99 0.18 10.05
CA ILE A 38 -4.50 -0.76 9.02
C ILE A 38 -3.97 -2.05 9.66
N GLY A 39 -3.43 -1.99 10.87
CA GLY A 39 -2.85 -3.12 11.57
C GLY A 39 -1.59 -3.66 10.88
N ASP A 40 -1.26 -4.94 11.10
CA ASP A 40 -0.03 -5.53 10.59
C ASP A 40 -0.01 -5.64 9.05
N VAL A 41 0.77 -4.77 8.42
CA VAL A 41 0.98 -4.71 6.96
C VAL A 41 1.53 -6.02 6.40
N THR A 42 2.39 -6.73 7.14
CA THR A 42 3.02 -7.97 6.65
C THR A 42 2.00 -9.07 6.40
N THR A 43 0.98 -9.15 7.25
CA THR A 43 -0.12 -10.11 7.11
C THR A 43 -1.10 -9.75 5.98
N LYS A 44 -1.03 -8.52 5.48
CA LYS A 44 -1.98 -7.94 4.51
C LYS A 44 -1.34 -7.62 3.16
N LEU A 45 -0.12 -8.07 2.89
CA LEU A 45 0.65 -7.71 1.69
C LEU A 45 -0.15 -7.84 0.39
N GLY A 46 -0.85 -8.96 0.16
CA GLY A 46 -1.63 -9.14 -1.06
C GLY A 46 -2.77 -8.11 -1.23
N LEU A 47 -3.39 -7.68 -0.14
CA LEU A 47 -4.40 -6.61 -0.16
C LEU A 47 -3.76 -5.25 -0.46
N ILE A 48 -2.63 -4.95 0.20
CA ILE A 48 -1.88 -3.71 0.00
C ILE A 48 -1.40 -3.61 -1.45
N GLU A 49 -0.90 -4.70 -2.04
CA GLU A 49 -0.49 -4.78 -3.45
C GLU A 49 -1.68 -4.54 -4.40
N ALA A 50 -2.85 -5.10 -4.10
CA ALA A 50 -4.06 -4.88 -4.88
C ALA A 50 -4.51 -3.42 -4.83
N ILE A 51 -4.52 -2.81 -3.64
CA ILE A 51 -4.84 -1.39 -3.47
C ILE A 51 -3.83 -0.52 -4.23
N ALA A 52 -2.53 -0.77 -4.03
CA ALA A 52 -1.48 0.01 -4.68
C ALA A 52 -1.55 -0.08 -6.21
N SER A 53 -1.81 -1.28 -6.74
CA SER A 53 -1.96 -1.52 -8.17
C SER A 53 -3.14 -0.75 -8.76
N ARG A 54 -4.29 -0.75 -8.08
CA ARG A 54 -5.48 0.02 -8.48
C ARG A 54 -5.18 1.50 -8.49
N LYS A 55 -4.70 2.04 -7.37
CA LYS A 55 -4.39 3.48 -7.23
C LYS A 55 -3.38 3.96 -8.27
N LEU A 56 -2.33 3.18 -8.53
CA LEU A 56 -1.36 3.52 -9.57
C LEU A 56 -1.98 3.50 -10.97
N ALA A 57 -2.84 2.52 -11.27
CA ALA A 57 -3.53 2.44 -12.56
C ALA A 57 -4.50 3.62 -12.79
N ASP A 58 -5.13 4.10 -11.72
CA ASP A 58 -6.07 5.23 -11.73
C ASP A 58 -5.34 6.60 -11.68
N GLY A 59 -4.00 6.60 -11.58
CA GLY A 59 -3.20 7.82 -11.51
C GLY A 59 -3.27 8.52 -10.16
N GLU A 60 -3.73 7.84 -9.12
CA GLU A 60 -3.85 8.35 -7.74
C GLU A 60 -2.48 8.37 -7.03
N LEU A 61 -1.60 9.26 -7.50
CA LEU A 61 -0.32 9.56 -6.88
C LEU A 61 -0.45 10.81 -6.01
N ALA A 62 0.17 10.77 -4.84
CA ALA A 62 0.31 11.95 -4.01
C ALA A 62 1.33 12.93 -4.60
N PHE A 63 1.41 14.14 -4.02
CA PHE A 63 2.34 15.19 -4.47
C PHE A 63 3.80 14.75 -4.47
N ASP A 64 4.19 13.84 -3.56
CA ASP A 64 5.54 13.28 -3.48
C ASP A 64 5.81 12.14 -4.48
N GLY A 65 4.86 11.86 -5.38
CA GLY A 65 4.95 10.81 -6.39
C GLY A 65 4.77 9.39 -5.85
N ARG A 66 4.40 9.23 -4.58
CA ARG A 66 4.14 7.91 -3.96
C ARG A 66 2.67 7.56 -4.07
N VAL A 67 2.39 6.26 -4.04
CA VAL A 67 1.03 5.78 -3.76
C VAL A 67 0.84 5.81 -2.25
N TRP A 68 -0.20 6.48 -1.78
CA TRP A 68 -0.57 6.52 -0.36
C TRP A 68 -1.73 5.58 -0.07
N ILE A 69 -1.55 4.71 0.90
CA ILE A 69 -2.59 3.82 1.43
C ILE A 69 -2.91 4.29 2.83
N THR A 70 -4.18 4.63 3.01
CA THR A 70 -4.76 5.17 4.24
C THR A 70 -5.86 4.22 4.73
N PRO A 71 -6.35 4.37 5.97
CA PRO A 71 -7.48 3.57 6.46
C PRO A 71 -8.71 3.63 5.56
N ALA A 72 -8.94 4.75 4.86
CA ALA A 72 -10.06 4.90 3.93
C ALA A 72 -9.95 3.98 2.69
N ASP A 73 -8.74 3.51 2.38
CA ASP A 73 -8.51 2.55 1.29
C ASP A 73 -8.77 1.10 1.71
N MET A 74 -8.87 0.85 3.02
CA MET A 74 -9.10 -0.48 3.56
C MET A 74 -10.57 -0.86 3.40
N PRO A 75 -10.87 -2.13 3.06
CA PRO A 75 -12.23 -2.61 3.05
C PRO A 75 -12.85 -2.46 4.45
N VAL A 76 -14.06 -1.91 4.50
CA VAL A 76 -14.84 -1.84 5.73
C VAL A 76 -15.11 -3.27 6.20
N PRO A 77 -14.90 -3.62 7.48
CA PRO A 77 -15.29 -4.92 8.00
C PRO A 77 -16.76 -5.15 7.69
N ALA A 78 -17.09 -6.26 7.01
CA ALA A 78 -18.48 -6.61 6.79
C ALA A 78 -19.17 -6.67 8.16
N ALA A 79 -20.16 -5.81 8.37
CA ALA A 79 -20.99 -5.89 9.56
C ALA A 79 -21.65 -7.27 9.55
N ILE A 80 -21.26 -8.12 10.49
CA ILE A 80 -21.91 -9.41 10.72
C ILE A 80 -23.34 -9.05 11.13
N SER A 81 -24.29 -9.22 10.20
CA SER A 81 -25.72 -9.09 10.45
C SER A 81 -26.27 -10.40 10.97
#